data_AF-A0AAV0TXS5-F1
#
_entry.id   AF-A0AAV0TXS5-F1
#
_cell.length_a   1.000
_cell.length_b   1.000
_cell.length_c   1.000
_cell.angle_alpha   90.00
_cell.angle_beta   90.00
_cell.angle_gamma   90.00
#
_symmetry.space_group_name_H-M   'P 1'
#
loop_
_entity.id
_entity.type
_entity.pdbx_description
1 polymer ?
#
loop_
_entity_poly.entity_id
_entity_poly.type
_entity_poly.pdbx_seq_one_letter_code
_entity_poly.pdbx_strand_id
1 'polypeptide(L)'
;MACVQETKFSDSTHVTVDNETTPATTVQKVVLNHLDALFDEIRDVNFNLVSNQLVDVAKDLAAEVRDSFAGSNSDAPKDSQAEFQKVKALLSKAPQLVKKKRSLAHHLQLVERIRKLSTQLALRGCVETEMTIMSAGPSTSSAAAKDVGRFLEEAILREPPLNLYDVVKLLCLCSLVRGGLKLNALAWYRQQLCHTYGHQILPLLVQLEKMDLLSVENRFDFPKMRKQLLLMRGPLDDEDTRCPKDIHFMFPYTGYAPISIRLLQESLGMKYKTLAKESTSSMLSLSSWNVHGNRKENELSSHLCMSGEASGYDTSTDRKRQNVLVYYVGGVTVAELTAFRFLNQKQSEFRFFVAATSICNGSRLLRAIY
;
A
#
# COMPACT_ATOMS: atom_id res chain seq x y z
N MET A 1 74.80 -15.60 -4.45
CA MET A 1 75.62 -15.06 -5.55
C MET A 1 74.81 -13.95 -6.22
N ALA A 2 75.32 -12.71 -6.14
CA ALA A 2 74.93 -11.45 -6.82
C ALA A 2 73.43 -11.06 -6.85
N CYS A 3 72.92 -10.05 -6.13
CA CYS A 3 73.27 -8.62 -6.03
C CYS A 3 73.01 -7.83 -7.33
N VAL A 4 71.94 -7.02 -7.34
CA VAL A 4 71.88 -5.67 -7.95
C VAL A 4 70.89 -4.81 -7.14
N GLN A 5 71.45 -3.89 -6.33
CA GLN A 5 70.87 -2.58 -5.95
C GLN A 5 70.86 -1.68 -7.20
N GLU A 6 70.12 -0.61 -7.42
CA GLU A 6 69.58 0.51 -6.62
C GLU A 6 68.80 1.37 -7.66
N THR A 7 67.74 2.12 -7.36
CA THR A 7 67.88 3.53 -6.95
C THR A 7 66.50 4.14 -6.69
N LYS A 8 66.46 4.94 -5.64
CA LYS A 8 65.37 5.83 -5.22
C LYS A 8 65.32 7.07 -6.13
N PHE A 9 64.12 7.59 -6.37
CA PHE A 9 63.89 9.01 -6.52
C PHE A 9 62.75 9.43 -5.59
N SER A 10 63.10 10.17 -4.56
CA SER A 10 62.19 10.93 -3.72
C SER A 10 62.01 12.30 -4.33
N ASP A 11 60.77 12.77 -4.49
CA ASP A 11 60.50 14.16 -4.15
C ASP A 11 59.08 14.35 -3.64
N SER A 12 59.00 15.11 -2.56
CA SER A 12 57.82 15.37 -1.76
C SER A 12 56.94 16.44 -2.39
N THR A 13 55.64 16.21 -2.45
CA THR A 13 54.66 17.30 -2.29
C THR A 13 53.52 16.83 -1.39
N HIS A 14 53.51 17.43 -0.20
CA HIS A 14 52.40 17.40 0.73
C HIS A 14 51.12 17.91 0.05
N VAL A 15 50.11 17.05 -0.06
CA VAL A 15 48.72 17.49 -0.10
C VAL A 15 47.99 16.66 0.95
N THR A 16 47.76 17.30 2.10
CA THR A 16 46.84 16.85 3.13
C THR A 16 45.45 16.81 2.52
N VAL A 17 44.97 15.62 2.18
CA VAL A 17 43.55 15.41 1.92
C VAL A 17 42.91 15.27 3.29
N ASP A 18 42.20 16.33 3.68
CA ASP A 18 41.36 16.33 4.87
C ASP A 18 40.42 15.12 4.83
N ASN A 19 40.52 14.29 5.86
CA ASN A 19 39.57 13.22 6.14
C ASN A 19 38.21 13.88 6.43
N GLU A 20 37.38 14.04 5.41
CA GLU A 20 35.96 14.29 5.59
C GLU A 20 35.39 13.13 6.40
N THR A 21 35.17 13.41 7.67
CA THR A 21 34.56 12.50 8.63
C THR A 21 33.13 12.29 8.18
N THR A 22 32.86 11.20 7.47
CA THR A 22 31.50 10.81 7.11
C THR A 22 30.71 10.66 8.40
N PRO A 23 29.66 11.46 8.67
CA PRO A 23 28.97 11.38 9.94
C PRO A 23 28.35 9.98 10.05
N ALA A 24 28.75 9.24 11.08
CA ALA A 24 28.18 7.95 11.42
C ALA A 24 26.67 8.12 11.55
N THR A 25 25.93 7.65 10.53
CA THR A 25 24.48 7.83 10.49
C THR A 25 23.88 6.86 11.51
N THR A 26 23.56 7.36 12.70
CA THR A 26 22.92 6.57 13.74
C THR A 26 21.51 6.21 13.29
N VAL A 27 21.29 4.93 12.98
CA VAL A 27 19.98 4.43 12.56
C VAL A 27 19.05 4.38 13.77
N GLN A 28 18.08 5.28 13.84
CA GLN A 28 17.05 5.27 14.88
C GLN A 28 15.97 4.24 14.56
N LYS A 29 15.74 3.27 15.45
CA LYS A 29 14.61 2.34 15.35
C LYS A 29 13.36 2.99 15.92
N VAL A 30 12.32 3.14 15.08
CA VAL A 30 11.01 3.68 15.48
C VAL A 30 9.95 2.58 15.32
N VAL A 31 9.08 2.43 16.31
CA VAL A 31 7.96 1.48 16.28
C VAL A 31 6.71 2.20 15.76
N LEU A 32 6.09 1.64 14.73
CA LEU A 32 4.86 2.17 14.11
C LEU A 32 3.68 1.25 14.45
N ASN A 33 2.83 1.66 15.40
CA ASN A 33 1.63 0.91 15.78
C ASN A 33 0.57 1.85 16.38
N HIS A 34 -0.57 1.29 16.76
CA HIS A 34 -1.72 2.01 17.31
C HIS A 34 -1.47 2.64 18.70
N LEU A 35 -0.32 2.41 19.36
CA LEU A 35 0.02 3.03 20.65
C LEU A 35 0.50 4.49 20.49
N ASP A 36 0.78 4.88 19.25
CA ASP A 36 0.98 6.26 18.84
C ASP A 36 -0.34 6.78 18.24
N ALA A 37 -1.06 7.61 18.99
CA ALA A 37 -2.37 8.13 18.59
C ALA A 37 -2.33 8.87 17.25
N LEU A 38 -1.28 9.67 17.03
CA LEU A 38 -1.11 10.39 15.77
C LEU A 38 -0.92 9.42 14.59
N PHE A 39 -0.15 8.33 14.78
CA PHE A 39 0.00 7.31 13.74
C PHE A 39 -1.32 6.57 13.48
N ASP A 40 -2.13 6.30 14.50
CA ASP A 40 -3.43 5.66 14.35
C ASP A 40 -4.38 6.51 13.48
N GLU A 41 -4.30 7.84 13.60
CA GLU A 41 -5.08 8.81 12.81
C GLU A 41 -4.62 8.91 11.35
N ILE A 42 -3.30 8.92 11.08
CA ILE A 42 -2.77 9.21 9.74
C ILE A 42 -2.45 7.98 8.88
N ARG A 43 -2.25 6.79 9.47
CA ARG A 43 -1.74 5.62 8.74
C ARG A 43 -2.67 5.09 7.64
N ASP A 44 -3.96 5.41 7.76
CA ASP A 44 -5.04 4.91 6.90
C ASP A 44 -5.54 6.03 5.96
N VAL A 45 -4.88 7.19 5.97
CA VAL A 45 -5.22 8.38 5.19
C VAL A 45 -4.40 8.43 3.90
N ASN A 46 -5.00 8.95 2.84
CA ASN A 46 -4.31 9.25 1.60
C ASN A 46 -3.10 10.17 1.84
N PHE A 47 -1.93 9.78 1.36
CA PHE A 47 -0.68 10.51 1.60
C PHE A 47 -0.74 12.01 1.22
N ASN A 48 -1.49 12.38 0.18
CA ASN A 48 -1.63 13.77 -0.25
C ASN A 48 -2.36 14.64 0.80
N LEU A 49 -3.19 14.04 1.65
CA LEU A 49 -3.93 14.73 2.71
C LEU A 49 -3.16 14.78 4.03
N VAL A 50 -2.22 13.86 4.25
CA VAL A 50 -1.46 13.74 5.51
C VAL A 50 -0.70 15.03 5.84
N SER A 51 -0.11 15.70 4.84
CA SER A 51 0.64 16.94 5.08
C SER A 51 -0.22 18.04 5.72
N ASN A 52 -1.46 18.21 5.25
CA ASN A 52 -2.38 19.21 5.79
C ASN A 52 -2.82 18.83 7.21
N GLN A 53 -3.15 17.56 7.45
CA GLN A 53 -3.50 17.08 8.78
C GLN A 53 -2.38 17.29 9.80
N LEU A 54 -1.11 17.03 9.43
CA LEU A 54 0.02 17.27 10.33
C LEU A 54 0.23 18.75 10.64
N VAL A 55 -0.06 19.64 9.69
CA VAL A 55 -0.01 21.10 9.92
C VAL A 55 -1.08 21.52 10.92
N ASP A 56 -2.29 20.98 10.83
CA ASP A 56 -3.37 21.29 11.77
C ASP A 56 -3.05 20.75 13.17
N VAL A 57 -2.56 19.51 13.27
CA VAL A 57 -2.06 18.95 14.54
C VAL A 57 -0.93 19.78 15.14
N ALA A 58 -0.06 20.36 14.31
CA ALA A 58 1.02 21.24 14.77
C ALA A 58 0.48 22.57 15.33
N LYS A 59 -0.52 23.17 14.68
CA LYS A 59 -1.18 24.39 15.15
C LYS A 59 -1.90 24.15 16.48
N ASP A 60 -2.63 23.05 16.58
CA ASP A 60 -3.35 22.67 17.80
C ASP A 60 -2.39 22.41 18.95
N LEU A 61 -1.29 21.69 18.70
CA LEU A 61 -0.24 21.48 19.70
C LEU A 61 0.39 22.81 20.16
N ALA A 62 0.63 23.73 19.24
CA ALA A 62 1.19 25.04 19.58
C ALA A 62 0.21 25.89 20.42
N ALA A 63 -1.09 25.82 20.14
CA ALA A 63 -2.13 26.44 20.96
C ALA A 63 -2.18 25.82 22.37
N GLU A 64 -2.19 24.49 22.46
CA GLU A 64 -2.23 23.75 23.72
C GLU A 64 -1.01 24.06 24.61
N VAL A 65 0.18 24.18 24.02
CA VAL A 65 1.39 24.64 24.72
C VAL A 65 1.21 26.08 25.22
N ARG A 66 0.80 27.01 24.36
CA ARG A 66 0.63 28.42 24.75
C ARG A 66 -0.38 28.58 25.88
N ASP A 67 -1.54 27.96 25.80
CA ASP A 67 -2.58 28.06 26.82
C ASP A 67 -2.13 27.48 28.17
N SER A 68 -1.29 26.44 28.12
CA SER A 68 -0.67 25.85 29.30
C SER A 68 0.32 26.80 30.01
N PHE A 69 0.92 27.76 29.29
CA PHE A 69 1.88 28.74 29.84
C PHE A 69 1.31 30.16 29.98
N ALA A 70 0.22 30.51 29.27
CA ALA A 70 -0.38 31.86 29.25
C ALA A 70 -1.11 32.21 30.55
N GLY A 71 -1.47 31.24 31.39
CA GLY A 71 -2.06 31.45 32.71
C GLY A 71 -1.11 32.02 33.79
N SER A 72 0.13 32.37 33.42
CA SER A 72 1.16 32.88 34.34
C SER A 72 1.29 34.41 34.36
N ASN A 73 0.61 35.15 33.47
CA ASN A 73 0.80 36.59 33.25
C ASN A 73 -0.43 37.46 33.59
N SER A 74 -1.44 36.94 34.28
CA SER A 74 -2.60 37.73 34.72
C SER A 74 -2.48 38.12 36.19
N ASP A 75 -2.54 39.42 36.47
CA ASP A 75 -2.66 40.06 37.80
C ASP A 75 -3.91 39.59 38.58
N ALA A 76 -3.89 38.36 39.10
CA ALA A 76 -4.97 37.77 39.89
C ALA A 76 -4.44 37.29 41.26
N PRO A 77 -5.27 37.28 42.32
CA PRO A 77 -4.81 37.20 43.69
C PRO A 77 -4.02 35.92 43.98
N LYS A 78 -2.93 36.09 44.72
CA LYS A 78 -1.95 35.06 45.13
C LYS A 78 -2.55 34.05 46.09
N ASP A 79 -3.40 33.17 45.58
CA ASP A 79 -3.81 31.97 46.30
C ASP A 79 -2.77 30.87 45.98
N SER A 80 -1.73 30.76 46.81
CA SER A 80 -0.58 29.88 46.57
C SER A 80 -0.98 28.42 46.34
N GLN A 81 -2.12 28.00 46.87
CA GLN A 81 -2.69 26.68 46.65
C GLN A 81 -3.28 26.51 45.24
N ALA A 82 -3.90 27.54 44.67
CA ALA A 82 -4.40 27.53 43.29
C ALA A 82 -3.24 27.54 42.26
N GLU A 83 -2.18 28.30 42.53
CA GLU A 83 -0.94 28.28 41.73
C GLU A 83 -0.25 26.91 41.78
N PHE A 84 -0.14 26.30 42.98
CA PHE A 84 0.43 24.97 43.13
C PHE A 84 -0.39 23.89 42.41
N GLN A 85 -1.72 23.97 42.47
CA GLN A 85 -2.60 23.06 41.73
C GLN A 85 -2.42 23.21 40.21
N LYS A 86 -2.25 24.44 39.70
CA LYS A 86 -1.92 24.68 38.29
C LYS A 86 -0.57 24.09 37.91
N VAL A 87 0.48 24.30 38.70
CA VAL A 87 1.82 23.71 38.46
C VAL A 87 1.76 22.19 38.47
N LYS A 88 1.02 21.59 39.42
CA LYS A 88 0.81 20.14 39.48
C LYS A 88 0.07 19.61 38.24
N ALA A 89 -0.92 20.35 37.74
CA ALA A 89 -1.65 20.00 36.52
C ALA A 89 -0.80 20.14 35.25
N LEU A 90 0.15 21.09 35.21
CA LEU A 90 1.11 21.22 34.12
C LEU A 90 2.13 20.08 34.13
N LEU A 91 2.65 19.73 35.31
CA LEU A 91 3.61 18.65 35.47
C LEU A 91 3.02 17.29 35.07
N SER A 92 1.72 17.08 35.32
CA SER A 92 1.03 15.86 34.89
C SER A 92 0.77 15.80 33.39
N LYS A 93 0.55 16.94 32.72
CA LYS A 93 0.35 17.02 31.26
C LYS A 93 1.65 17.02 30.45
N ALA A 94 2.76 17.50 31.01
CA ALA A 94 4.03 17.64 30.32
C ALA A 94 4.53 16.35 29.61
N PRO A 95 4.46 15.15 30.21
CA PRO A 95 4.89 13.92 29.54
C PRO A 95 4.09 13.62 28.27
N GLN A 96 2.78 13.87 28.29
CA GLN A 96 1.91 13.65 27.12
C GLN A 96 2.23 14.63 26.00
N LEU A 97 2.44 15.91 26.34
CA LEU A 97 2.80 16.95 25.40
C LEU A 97 4.16 16.67 24.73
N VAL A 98 5.14 16.20 25.51
CA VAL A 98 6.45 15.77 24.99
C VAL A 98 6.31 14.56 24.06
N LYS A 99 5.47 13.57 24.41
CA LYS A 99 5.19 12.41 23.55
C LYS A 99 4.54 12.84 22.22
N LYS A 100 3.53 13.71 22.26
CA LYS A 100 2.84 14.25 21.09
C LYS A 100 3.78 15.07 20.20
N LYS A 101 4.60 15.95 20.79
CA LYS A 101 5.63 16.72 20.06
C LYS A 101 6.65 15.80 19.38
N ARG A 102 7.12 14.75 20.06
CA ARG A 102 8.07 13.78 19.50
C ARG A 102 7.46 12.99 18.34
N SER A 103 6.23 12.49 18.52
CA SER A 103 5.49 11.77 17.48
C SER A 103 5.31 12.65 16.23
N LEU A 104 4.82 13.89 16.41
CA LEU A 104 4.64 14.85 15.32
C LEU A 104 5.94 15.13 14.58
N ALA A 105 7.04 15.39 15.29
CA ALA A 105 8.35 15.63 14.67
C ALA A 105 8.81 14.44 13.81
N HIS A 106 8.65 13.21 14.31
CA HIS A 106 9.00 12.00 13.56
C HIS A 106 8.15 11.85 12.29
N HIS A 107 6.82 12.05 12.38
CA HIS A 107 5.94 11.90 11.22
C HIS A 107 6.14 13.01 10.19
N LEU A 108 6.47 14.24 10.60
CA LEU A 108 6.87 15.31 9.69
C LEU A 108 8.13 14.94 8.90
N GLN A 109 9.16 14.43 9.57
CA GLN A 109 10.39 13.96 8.91
C GLN A 109 10.12 12.79 7.95
N LEU A 110 9.25 11.86 8.34
CA LEU A 110 8.87 10.73 7.49
C LEU A 110 8.14 11.20 6.23
N VAL A 111 7.16 12.11 6.37
CA VAL A 111 6.42 12.69 5.25
C VAL A 111 7.35 13.45 4.31
N GLU A 112 8.28 14.24 4.83
CA GLU A 112 9.28 14.94 4.02
C GLU A 112 10.12 13.95 3.21
N ARG A 113 10.59 12.87 3.84
CA ARG A 113 11.38 11.84 3.17
C ARG A 113 10.59 11.08 2.11
N ILE A 114 9.35 10.70 2.40
CA ILE A 114 8.46 10.05 1.41
C ILE A 114 8.21 11.00 0.24
N ARG A 115 7.98 12.29 0.49
CA ARG A 115 7.74 13.29 -0.55
C ARG A 115 8.97 13.51 -1.45
N LYS A 116 10.17 13.50 -0.88
CA LYS A 116 11.42 13.54 -1.65
C LYS A 116 11.59 12.31 -2.55
N LEU A 117 11.16 11.13 -2.09
CA LEU A 117 11.19 9.91 -2.89
C LEU A 117 10.11 9.92 -3.97
N SER A 118 8.89 10.39 -3.67
CA SER A 118 7.76 10.40 -4.60
C SER A 118 7.96 11.34 -5.81
N THR A 119 8.88 12.31 -5.72
CA THR A 119 9.21 13.21 -6.83
C THR A 119 10.29 12.64 -7.77
N GLN A 120 10.91 11.51 -7.43
CA GLN A 120 11.92 10.88 -8.28
C GLN A 120 11.29 10.40 -9.59
N LEU A 121 11.88 10.78 -10.73
CA LEU A 121 11.37 10.46 -12.06
C LEU A 121 11.21 8.95 -12.28
N ALA A 122 12.14 8.13 -11.78
CA ALA A 122 12.06 6.68 -11.89
C ALA A 122 10.80 6.11 -11.21
N LEU A 123 10.51 6.57 -9.97
CA LEU A 123 9.32 6.11 -9.24
C LEU A 123 8.04 6.66 -9.90
N ARG A 124 8.03 7.92 -10.30
CA ARG A 124 6.88 8.52 -11.01
C ARG A 124 6.55 7.77 -12.29
N GLY A 125 7.56 7.48 -13.12
CA GLY A 125 7.38 6.70 -14.34
C GLY A 125 6.82 5.30 -14.08
N CYS A 126 7.30 4.62 -13.02
CA CYS A 126 6.72 3.34 -12.60
C CYS A 126 5.23 3.47 -12.25
N VAL A 127 4.87 4.45 -11.41
CA VAL A 127 3.49 4.64 -10.97
C VAL A 127 2.59 5.03 -12.14
N GLU A 128 3.01 5.95 -13.00
CA GLU A 128 2.26 6.35 -14.21
C GLU A 128 2.06 5.17 -15.17
N THR A 129 3.08 4.30 -15.30
CA THR A 129 2.99 3.07 -16.07
C THR A 129 2.03 2.06 -15.43
N GLU A 130 2.06 1.87 -14.11
CA GLU A 130 1.08 1.04 -13.38
C GLU A 130 -0.35 1.53 -13.61
N MET A 131 -0.58 2.84 -13.49
CA MET A 131 -1.88 3.45 -13.76
C MET A 131 -2.36 3.18 -15.19
N THR A 132 -1.45 3.33 -16.16
CA THR A 132 -1.75 3.11 -17.58
C THR A 132 -2.06 1.64 -17.85
N ILE A 133 -1.31 0.70 -17.28
CA ILE A 133 -1.58 -0.74 -17.40
C ILE A 133 -2.96 -1.07 -16.85
N MET A 134 -3.27 -0.63 -15.63
CA MET A 134 -4.53 -0.92 -14.94
C MET A 134 -5.75 -0.31 -15.63
N SER A 135 -5.59 0.87 -16.22
CA SER A 135 -6.69 1.61 -16.84
C SER A 135 -6.95 1.14 -18.28
N ALA A 136 -5.89 0.80 -19.02
CA ALA A 136 -5.98 0.36 -20.41
C ALA A 136 -6.73 -0.98 -20.54
N GLY A 137 -7.45 -1.13 -21.66
CA GLY A 137 -8.06 -2.39 -22.03
C GLY A 137 -7.02 -3.41 -22.56
N PRO A 138 -7.46 -4.63 -22.94
CA PRO A 138 -6.57 -5.69 -23.40
C PRO A 138 -5.90 -5.40 -24.77
N SER A 139 -6.26 -4.29 -25.44
CA SER A 139 -5.74 -3.97 -26.76
C SER A 139 -4.25 -3.58 -26.74
N THR A 140 -3.42 -4.48 -27.30
CA THR A 140 -1.98 -4.27 -27.48
C THR A 140 -1.61 -3.23 -28.55
N SER A 141 -2.56 -2.78 -29.38
CA SER A 141 -2.30 -1.81 -30.46
C SER A 141 -2.59 -0.35 -30.07
N SER A 142 -3.20 -0.13 -28.90
CA SER A 142 -3.53 1.20 -28.40
C SER A 142 -2.28 2.06 -28.14
N ALA A 143 -2.43 3.39 -28.22
CA ALA A 143 -1.34 4.33 -27.90
C ALA A 143 -0.79 4.08 -26.49
N ALA A 144 -1.68 3.91 -25.50
CA ALA A 144 -1.32 3.56 -24.13
C ALA A 144 -0.50 2.27 -24.02
N ALA A 145 -0.84 1.22 -24.79
CA ALA A 145 -0.06 -0.01 -24.79
C ALA A 145 1.35 0.19 -25.35
N LYS A 146 1.49 1.03 -26.39
CA LYS A 146 2.79 1.40 -26.96
C LYS A 146 3.63 2.23 -25.99
N ASP A 147 3.02 3.17 -25.28
CA ASP A 147 3.73 3.99 -24.29
C ASP A 147 4.23 3.16 -23.10
N VAL A 148 3.43 2.20 -22.63
CA VAL A 148 3.87 1.20 -21.63
C VAL A 148 5.06 0.38 -22.13
N GLY A 149 5.00 -0.08 -23.39
CA GLY A 149 6.12 -0.80 -24.01
C GLY A 149 7.38 0.06 -24.05
N ARG A 150 7.27 1.31 -24.52
CA ARG A 150 8.38 2.26 -24.62
C ARG A 150 9.03 2.54 -23.26
N PHE A 151 8.23 2.73 -22.21
CA PHE A 151 8.74 2.92 -20.86
C PHE A 151 9.46 1.67 -20.33
N LEU A 152 8.92 0.47 -20.56
CA LEU A 152 9.57 -0.78 -20.14
C LEU A 152 10.92 -0.99 -20.83
N GLU A 153 11.01 -0.69 -22.13
CA GLU A 153 12.26 -0.75 -22.89
C GLU A 153 13.28 0.24 -22.34
N GLU A 154 12.88 1.51 -22.16
CA GLU A 154 13.73 2.54 -21.54
C GLU A 154 14.17 2.12 -20.13
N ALA A 155 13.27 1.56 -19.33
CA ALA A 155 13.55 1.17 -17.96
C ALA A 155 14.66 0.11 -17.85
N ILE A 156 14.77 -0.77 -18.85
CA ILE A 156 15.78 -1.82 -18.93
C ILE A 156 17.09 -1.30 -19.55
N LEU A 157 17.00 -0.43 -20.55
CA LEU A 157 18.13 -0.06 -21.40
C LEU A 157 18.82 1.26 -21.01
N ARG A 158 18.18 2.10 -20.18
CA ARG A 158 18.77 3.36 -19.71
C ARG A 158 19.97 3.13 -18.80
N GLU A 159 20.81 4.16 -18.63
CA GLU A 159 21.95 4.16 -17.72
C GLU A 159 21.79 5.24 -16.62
N PRO A 160 21.71 4.87 -15.33
CA PRO A 160 21.61 3.51 -14.78
C PRO A 160 20.21 2.90 -14.98
N PRO A 161 20.09 1.56 -15.15
CA PRO A 161 18.80 0.90 -15.33
C PRO A 161 17.88 1.08 -14.12
N LEU A 162 16.56 0.88 -14.30
CA LEU A 162 15.64 0.82 -13.16
C LEU A 162 15.99 -0.36 -12.25
N ASN A 163 15.49 -0.34 -11.01
CA ASN A 163 15.63 -1.50 -10.13
C ASN A 163 14.95 -2.73 -10.76
N LEU A 164 15.64 -3.88 -10.75
CA LEU A 164 15.13 -5.14 -11.31
C LEU A 164 13.70 -5.46 -10.85
N TYR A 165 13.43 -5.32 -9.55
CA TYR A 165 12.13 -5.66 -8.98
C TYR A 165 11.02 -4.72 -9.43
N ASP A 166 11.35 -3.46 -9.75
CA ASP A 166 10.36 -2.52 -10.30
C ASP A 166 10.00 -2.90 -11.74
N VAL A 167 10.98 -3.22 -12.58
CA VAL A 167 10.76 -3.66 -13.97
C VAL A 167 9.98 -4.98 -14.01
N VAL A 168 10.41 -5.98 -13.23
CA VAL A 168 9.74 -7.30 -13.17
C VAL A 168 8.30 -7.16 -12.67
N LYS A 169 8.06 -6.31 -11.66
CA LYS A 169 6.70 -6.03 -11.17
C LYS A 169 5.81 -5.46 -12.27
N LEU A 170 6.31 -4.51 -13.08
CA LEU A 170 5.55 -3.95 -14.20
C LEU A 170 5.26 -4.98 -15.29
N LEU A 171 6.23 -5.85 -15.60
CA LEU A 171 6.03 -6.95 -16.56
C LEU A 171 4.98 -7.95 -16.07
N CYS A 172 5.02 -8.33 -14.79
CA CYS A 172 4.00 -9.19 -14.19
C CYS A 172 2.63 -8.54 -14.21
N LEU A 173 2.54 -7.25 -13.87
CA LEU A 173 1.28 -6.50 -13.92
C LEU A 173 0.71 -6.46 -15.35
N CYS A 174 1.56 -6.22 -16.35
CA CYS A 174 1.17 -6.30 -17.77
C CYS A 174 0.61 -7.69 -18.12
N SER A 175 1.31 -8.75 -17.73
CA SER A 175 0.87 -10.14 -18.00
C SER A 175 -0.48 -10.42 -17.36
N LEU A 176 -0.67 -10.09 -16.08
CA LEU A 176 -1.91 -10.33 -15.34
C LEU A 176 -3.10 -9.52 -15.87
N VAL A 177 -2.90 -8.26 -16.21
CA VAL A 177 -3.99 -7.36 -16.62
C VAL A 177 -4.42 -7.60 -18.07
N ARG A 178 -3.48 -8.02 -18.94
CA ARG A 178 -3.69 -8.15 -20.39
C ARG A 178 -3.87 -9.59 -20.86
N GLY A 179 -3.87 -10.57 -19.96
CA GLY A 179 -4.01 -11.98 -20.32
C GLY A 179 -2.74 -12.61 -20.90
N GLY A 180 -1.57 -12.07 -20.57
CA GLY A 180 -0.27 -12.56 -21.03
C GLY A 180 0.51 -11.56 -21.90
N LEU A 181 1.72 -11.95 -22.30
CA LEU A 181 2.60 -11.22 -23.21
C LEU A 181 2.86 -12.04 -24.48
N LYS A 182 2.88 -11.40 -25.66
CA LYS A 182 3.18 -12.13 -26.91
C LYS A 182 4.53 -12.85 -26.82
N LEU A 183 4.61 -14.06 -27.39
CA LEU A 183 5.80 -14.93 -27.32
C LEU A 183 7.11 -14.19 -27.64
N ASN A 184 7.15 -13.46 -28.76
CA ASN A 184 8.34 -12.71 -29.17
C ASN A 184 8.69 -11.58 -28.20
N ALA A 185 7.68 -10.90 -27.64
CA ALA A 185 7.89 -9.82 -26.68
C ALA A 185 8.43 -10.38 -25.35
N LEU A 186 7.87 -11.49 -24.86
CA LEU A 186 8.36 -12.16 -23.65
C LEU A 186 9.80 -12.65 -23.83
N ALA A 187 10.12 -13.27 -24.98
CA ALA A 187 11.48 -13.70 -25.30
C ALA A 187 12.46 -12.51 -25.31
N TRP A 188 12.06 -11.39 -25.92
CA TRP A 188 12.85 -10.16 -25.92
C TRP A 188 13.11 -9.64 -24.50
N TYR A 189 12.07 -9.53 -23.66
CA TYR A 189 12.23 -9.07 -22.28
C TYR A 189 13.16 -9.99 -21.48
N ARG A 190 13.05 -11.31 -21.60
CA ARG A 190 13.97 -12.25 -20.93
C ARG A 190 15.42 -11.99 -21.30
N GLN A 191 15.69 -11.82 -22.60
CA GLN A 191 17.02 -11.56 -23.10
C GLN A 191 17.57 -10.22 -22.58
N GLN A 192 16.80 -9.14 -22.69
CA GLN A 192 17.25 -7.83 -22.22
C GLN A 192 17.46 -7.78 -20.71
N LEU A 193 16.58 -8.42 -19.93
CA LEU A 193 16.77 -8.51 -18.49
C LEU A 193 18.08 -9.24 -18.13
N CYS A 194 18.42 -10.33 -18.85
CA CYS A 194 19.69 -11.04 -18.61
C CYS A 194 20.90 -10.21 -19.01
N HIS A 195 20.82 -9.45 -20.11
CA HIS A 195 21.89 -8.54 -20.53
C HIS A 195 22.11 -7.41 -19.53
N THR A 196 21.04 -6.78 -19.03
CA THR A 196 21.12 -5.63 -18.12
C THR A 196 21.45 -6.03 -16.68
N TYR A 197 20.82 -7.08 -16.15
CA TYR A 197 20.90 -7.43 -14.72
C TYR A 197 21.72 -8.70 -14.43
N GLY A 198 22.23 -9.36 -15.48
CA GLY A 198 23.00 -10.60 -15.37
C GLY A 198 22.14 -11.86 -15.38
N HIS A 199 22.74 -12.98 -15.78
CA HIS A 199 22.06 -14.28 -15.91
C HIS A 199 21.63 -14.88 -14.55
N GLN A 200 22.12 -14.34 -13.43
CA GLN A 200 21.70 -14.78 -12.10
C GLN A 200 20.18 -14.66 -11.86
N ILE A 201 19.47 -13.81 -12.62
CA ILE A 201 18.03 -13.62 -12.48
C ILE A 201 17.17 -14.75 -13.11
N LEU A 202 17.77 -15.66 -13.89
CA LEU A 202 17.02 -16.71 -14.59
C LEU A 202 16.13 -17.56 -13.67
N PRO A 203 16.55 -17.97 -12.46
CA PRO A 203 15.68 -18.67 -11.52
C PRO A 203 14.42 -17.89 -11.15
N LEU A 204 14.52 -16.56 -10.95
CA LEU A 204 13.35 -15.70 -10.71
C LEU A 204 12.39 -15.76 -11.90
N LEU A 205 12.89 -15.56 -13.13
CA LEU A 205 12.05 -15.57 -14.34
C LEU A 205 11.33 -16.92 -14.53
N VAL A 206 12.04 -18.03 -14.31
CA VAL A 206 11.46 -19.38 -14.37
C VAL A 206 10.37 -19.57 -13.32
N GLN A 207 10.57 -19.08 -12.09
CA GLN A 207 9.55 -19.19 -11.04
C GLN A 207 8.32 -18.33 -11.35
N LEU A 208 8.49 -17.11 -11.86
CA LEU A 208 7.37 -16.24 -12.24
C LEU A 208 6.51 -16.86 -13.34
N GLU A 209 7.13 -17.56 -14.30
CA GLU A 209 6.43 -18.31 -15.34
C GLU A 209 5.66 -19.50 -14.77
N LYS A 210 6.29 -20.27 -13.86
CA LYS A 210 5.61 -21.39 -13.19
C LYS A 210 4.40 -20.95 -12.37
N MET A 211 4.44 -19.72 -11.83
CA MET A 211 3.34 -19.12 -11.07
C MET A 211 2.29 -18.41 -11.95
N ASP A 212 2.46 -18.43 -13.28
CA ASP A 212 1.60 -17.69 -14.23
C ASP A 212 1.57 -16.17 -13.93
N LEU A 213 2.61 -15.63 -13.28
CA LEU A 213 2.77 -14.19 -13.03
C LEU A 213 3.40 -13.48 -14.23
N LEU A 214 4.19 -14.21 -15.03
CA LEU A 214 4.78 -13.72 -16.26
C LEU A 214 4.63 -14.82 -17.32
N SER A 215 3.59 -14.76 -18.14
CA SER A 215 3.25 -15.83 -19.08
C SER A 215 2.87 -15.32 -20.46
N VAL A 216 2.89 -16.23 -21.45
CA VAL A 216 2.46 -15.93 -22.82
C VAL A 216 0.95 -15.76 -22.91
N GLU A 217 0.23 -16.62 -22.20
CA GLU A 217 -1.21 -16.61 -22.04
C GLU A 217 -1.49 -16.81 -20.55
N ASN A 218 -2.26 -15.92 -19.96
CA ASN A 218 -2.57 -15.92 -18.54
C ASN A 218 -4.01 -16.38 -18.33
N ARG A 219 -4.23 -17.35 -17.43
CA ARG A 219 -5.58 -17.85 -17.15
C ARG A 219 -6.44 -16.87 -16.35
N PHE A 220 -5.82 -15.86 -15.75
CA PHE A 220 -6.51 -14.84 -14.98
C PHE A 220 -7.16 -13.80 -15.91
N ASP A 221 -8.48 -13.89 -16.09
CA ASP A 221 -9.26 -12.93 -16.85
C ASP A 221 -9.56 -11.66 -16.02
N PHE A 222 -8.55 -10.79 -15.91
CA PHE A 222 -8.69 -9.51 -15.21
C PHE A 222 -9.80 -8.62 -15.82
N PRO A 223 -9.97 -8.47 -17.15
CA PRO A 223 -11.06 -7.67 -17.71
C PRO A 223 -12.46 -8.11 -17.23
N LYS A 224 -12.70 -9.42 -17.13
CA LYS A 224 -13.94 -9.96 -16.58
C LYS A 224 -14.08 -9.65 -15.10
N MET A 225 -13.05 -9.92 -14.29
CA MET A 225 -13.06 -9.62 -12.85
C MET A 225 -13.25 -8.13 -12.57
N ARG A 226 -12.61 -7.26 -13.35
CA ARG A 226 -12.72 -5.79 -13.28
C ARG A 226 -14.18 -5.35 -13.36
N LYS A 227 -14.94 -5.90 -14.30
CA LYS A 227 -16.38 -5.60 -14.47
C LYS A 227 -17.22 -6.23 -13.36
N GLN A 228 -17.07 -7.54 -13.14
CA GLN A 228 -17.91 -8.30 -12.21
C GLN A 228 -17.80 -7.81 -10.75
N LEU A 229 -16.61 -7.36 -10.35
CA LEU A 229 -16.32 -6.95 -8.97
C LEU A 229 -16.19 -5.43 -8.82
N LEU A 230 -16.47 -4.64 -9.86
CA LEU A 230 -16.26 -3.19 -9.88
C LEU A 230 -14.88 -2.82 -9.34
N LEU A 231 -13.83 -3.44 -9.86
CA LEU A 231 -12.47 -3.27 -9.34
C LEU A 231 -11.91 -1.88 -9.63
N MET A 232 -12.44 -1.15 -10.60
CA MET A 232 -11.89 0.12 -11.05
C MET A 232 -12.99 1.18 -11.14
N ARG A 233 -12.74 2.37 -10.60
CA ARG A 233 -13.57 3.58 -10.78
C ARG A 233 -12.89 4.72 -11.53
N GLY A 234 -11.61 4.56 -11.86
CA GLY A 234 -10.81 5.67 -12.41
C GLY A 234 -10.39 6.64 -11.30
N PRO A 235 -9.73 7.74 -11.67
CA PRO A 235 -9.25 8.73 -10.72
C PRO A 235 -10.40 9.29 -9.87
N LEU A 236 -10.22 9.27 -8.55
CA LEU A 236 -11.15 9.87 -7.60
C LEU A 236 -10.89 11.37 -7.49
N ASP A 237 -11.94 12.15 -7.25
CA ASP A 237 -11.81 13.57 -6.95
C ASP A 237 -11.37 13.80 -5.48
N ASP A 238 -11.08 15.06 -5.16
CA ASP A 238 -10.60 15.44 -3.83
C ASP A 238 -11.65 15.20 -2.72
N GLU A 239 -12.93 15.27 -3.06
CA GLU A 239 -14.04 15.05 -2.12
C GLU A 239 -14.21 13.56 -1.80
N ASP A 240 -14.23 12.68 -2.80
CA ASP A 240 -14.28 11.23 -2.62
C ASP A 240 -13.01 10.69 -1.95
N THR A 241 -11.87 11.38 -2.11
CA THR A 241 -10.63 11.04 -1.40
C THR A 241 -10.68 11.43 0.07
N ARG A 242 -11.28 12.58 0.42
CA ARG A 242 -11.45 13.04 1.81
C ARG A 242 -12.54 12.26 2.55
N CYS A 243 -13.63 11.96 1.85
CA CYS A 243 -14.82 11.32 2.39
C CYS A 243 -15.12 10.01 1.66
N PRO A 244 -14.28 8.97 1.81
CA PRO A 244 -14.39 7.75 1.05
C PRO A 244 -15.69 7.00 1.35
N LYS A 245 -16.39 6.62 0.27
CA LYS A 245 -17.64 5.85 0.29
C LYS A 245 -17.43 4.35 0.09
N ASP A 246 -16.30 3.98 -0.49
CA ASP A 246 -15.96 2.60 -0.86
C ASP A 246 -14.44 2.41 -0.81
N ILE A 247 -13.98 1.15 -0.83
CA ILE A 247 -12.57 0.77 -0.69
C ILE A 247 -11.67 1.21 -1.87
N HIS A 248 -12.23 1.82 -2.92
CA HIS A 248 -11.46 2.38 -4.05
C HIS A 248 -10.48 3.50 -3.62
N PHE A 249 -10.73 4.16 -2.48
CA PHE A 249 -9.88 5.24 -1.98
C PHE A 249 -8.44 4.83 -1.65
N MET A 250 -8.19 3.52 -1.54
CA MET A 250 -6.84 2.96 -1.35
C MET A 250 -5.90 3.30 -2.50
N PHE A 251 -6.44 3.44 -3.70
CA PHE A 251 -5.69 3.77 -4.89
C PHE A 251 -6.39 4.92 -5.61
N PRO A 252 -6.31 6.16 -5.10
CA PRO A 252 -7.09 7.31 -5.57
C PRO A 252 -6.91 7.59 -7.07
N TYR A 253 -5.73 7.34 -7.63
CA TYR A 253 -5.42 7.67 -9.02
C TYR A 253 -5.98 6.67 -10.04
N THR A 254 -6.11 5.40 -9.64
CA THR A 254 -6.71 4.35 -10.49
C THR A 254 -8.15 4.05 -10.10
N GLY A 255 -8.54 4.43 -8.88
CA GLY A 255 -9.74 3.97 -8.22
C GLY A 255 -9.77 2.45 -8.16
N TYR A 256 -8.64 1.80 -7.86
CA TYR A 256 -8.58 0.34 -7.76
C TYR A 256 -9.10 -0.14 -6.38
N ALA A 257 -9.96 -1.14 -6.37
CA ALA A 257 -10.38 -1.87 -5.18
C ALA A 257 -9.68 -3.23 -5.14
N PRO A 258 -8.97 -3.60 -4.06
CA PRO A 258 -8.31 -4.90 -3.95
C PRO A 258 -9.28 -6.06 -4.22
N ILE A 259 -8.95 -6.89 -5.22
CA ILE A 259 -9.77 -8.05 -5.61
C ILE A 259 -10.02 -9.01 -4.45
N SER A 260 -9.03 -9.23 -3.59
CA SER A 260 -9.12 -10.08 -2.40
C SER A 260 -10.26 -9.67 -1.47
N ILE A 261 -10.47 -8.36 -1.31
CA ILE A 261 -11.51 -7.79 -0.45
C ILE A 261 -12.86 -7.80 -1.16
N ARG A 262 -12.89 -7.55 -2.47
CA ARG A 262 -14.12 -7.63 -3.27
C ARG A 262 -14.70 -9.03 -3.31
N LEU A 263 -13.85 -10.05 -3.46
CA LEU A 263 -14.26 -11.44 -3.38
C LEU A 263 -14.88 -11.77 -2.03
N LEU A 264 -14.30 -11.26 -0.94
CA LEU A 264 -14.88 -11.40 0.39
C LEU A 264 -16.24 -10.70 0.50
N GLN A 265 -16.36 -9.46 0.02
CA GLN A 265 -17.62 -8.71 0.01
C GLN A 265 -18.72 -9.48 -0.75
N GLU A 266 -18.43 -10.04 -1.92
CA GLU A 266 -19.37 -10.88 -2.67
C GLU A 266 -19.73 -12.15 -1.89
N SER A 267 -18.75 -12.86 -1.31
CA SER A 267 -19.00 -14.09 -0.57
C SER A 267 -19.89 -13.90 0.67
N LEU A 268 -19.87 -12.69 1.24
CA LEU A 268 -20.68 -12.31 2.39
C LEU A 268 -21.98 -11.59 1.99
N GLY A 269 -22.24 -11.42 0.69
CA GLY A 269 -23.42 -10.73 0.18
C GLY A 269 -23.45 -9.22 0.50
N MET A 270 -22.30 -8.61 0.75
CA MET A 270 -22.21 -7.18 1.08
C MET A 270 -22.59 -6.32 -0.12
N LYS A 271 -23.43 -5.31 0.12
CA LYS A 271 -23.86 -4.37 -0.92
C LYS A 271 -22.80 -3.29 -1.14
N TYR A 272 -22.09 -3.36 -2.25
CA TYR A 272 -21.16 -2.30 -2.69
C TYR A 272 -21.43 -1.80 -4.12
N LYS A 273 -22.25 -2.52 -4.88
CA LYS A 273 -22.60 -2.22 -6.27
C LYS A 273 -23.70 -1.15 -6.41
N THR A 274 -24.38 -0.79 -5.33
CA THR A 274 -25.46 0.21 -5.29
C THR A 274 -25.03 1.63 -5.72
N LEU A 275 -23.72 1.92 -5.70
CA LEU A 275 -23.15 3.17 -6.19
C LEU A 275 -22.90 3.18 -7.71
N ALA A 276 -23.00 2.04 -8.39
CA ALA A 276 -23.00 1.98 -9.84
C ALA A 276 -24.46 2.08 -10.32
N LYS A 277 -24.80 3.16 -11.03
CA LYS A 277 -26.08 3.31 -11.75
C LYS A 277 -26.17 2.32 -12.92
N GLU A 278 -26.08 1.02 -12.70
CA GLU A 278 -26.43 0.01 -13.70
C GLU A 278 -27.10 -1.20 -13.05
N SER A 279 -28.40 -1.30 -13.30
CA SER A 279 -29.27 -2.40 -12.91
C SER A 279 -28.92 -3.67 -13.67
N THR A 280 -28.02 -4.50 -13.15
CA THR A 280 -28.00 -5.94 -13.47
C THR A 280 -27.62 -6.74 -12.23
N SER A 281 -28.63 -6.98 -11.39
CA SER A 281 -28.60 -8.02 -10.38
C SER A 281 -28.58 -9.39 -11.06
N SER A 282 -27.39 -9.89 -11.38
CA SER A 282 -27.15 -11.31 -11.60
C SER A 282 -26.27 -11.82 -10.46
N MET A 283 -26.92 -12.39 -9.44
CA MET A 283 -26.29 -13.30 -8.49
C MET A 283 -25.66 -14.43 -9.30
N LEU A 284 -24.33 -14.48 -9.37
CA LEU A 284 -23.60 -15.67 -9.78
C LEU A 284 -22.82 -16.14 -8.57
N SER A 285 -23.25 -17.29 -8.04
CA SER A 285 -22.56 -18.03 -6.99
C SER A 285 -21.12 -18.31 -7.42
N LEU A 286 -20.18 -18.05 -6.52
CA LEU A 286 -18.74 -18.31 -6.65
C LEU A 286 -18.44 -19.83 -6.58
N SER A 287 -19.22 -20.68 -7.24
CA SER A 287 -18.99 -22.13 -7.31
C SER A 287 -18.08 -22.55 -8.47
N SER A 288 -17.65 -21.63 -9.33
CA SER A 288 -16.88 -21.95 -10.54
C SER A 288 -15.36 -21.73 -10.44
N TRP A 289 -14.82 -21.41 -9.26
CA TRP A 289 -13.36 -21.38 -9.06
C TRP A 289 -12.86 -22.78 -8.65
N ASN A 290 -12.86 -23.73 -9.59
CA ASN A 290 -12.20 -25.03 -9.40
C ASN A 290 -10.78 -24.97 -9.95
N VAL A 291 -9.82 -24.75 -9.05
CA VAL A 291 -8.42 -25.17 -9.28
C VAL A 291 -8.43 -26.69 -9.37
N HIS A 292 -7.88 -27.22 -10.46
CA HIS A 292 -7.88 -28.65 -10.76
C HIS A 292 -7.29 -29.47 -9.61
N GLY A 293 -8.16 -30.21 -8.93
CA GLY A 293 -7.82 -31.18 -7.89
C GLY A 293 -8.99 -32.13 -7.75
N ASN A 294 -8.88 -33.28 -8.40
CA ASN A 294 -9.87 -34.35 -8.47
C ASN A 294 -10.37 -34.72 -7.05
N ARG A 295 -11.55 -34.24 -6.65
CA ARG A 295 -12.20 -34.70 -5.41
C ARG A 295 -13.70 -34.79 -5.64
N LYS A 296 -14.20 -36.03 -5.61
CA LYS A 296 -15.61 -36.36 -5.70
C LYS A 296 -16.40 -35.55 -4.67
N GLU A 297 -17.41 -34.84 -5.16
CA GLU A 297 -18.42 -34.16 -4.37
C GLU A 297 -19.08 -35.18 -3.45
N ASN A 298 -19.07 -34.89 -2.15
CA ASN A 298 -19.98 -35.51 -1.21
C ASN A 298 -20.94 -34.40 -0.81
N GLU A 299 -22.14 -34.46 -1.37
CA GLU A 299 -23.27 -33.63 -1.01
C GLU A 299 -23.52 -33.74 0.49
N LEU A 300 -23.50 -32.60 1.19
CA LEU A 300 -24.17 -32.41 2.47
C LEU A 300 -24.57 -30.92 2.57
N SER A 301 -25.76 -30.68 2.02
CA SER A 301 -26.83 -29.88 2.62
C SER A 301 -26.63 -28.37 2.68
N SER A 302 -27.10 -27.76 1.59
CA SER A 302 -27.87 -26.52 1.58
C SER A 302 -29.04 -26.57 2.57
N HIS A 303 -28.93 -25.94 3.73
CA HIS A 303 -30.09 -25.52 4.53
C HIS A 303 -29.69 -24.29 5.33
N LEU A 304 -30.26 -23.13 4.96
CA LEU A 304 -30.77 -22.08 5.85
C LEU A 304 -31.20 -20.89 4.97
N CYS A 305 -32.23 -21.10 4.16
CA CYS A 305 -33.08 -20.03 3.67
C CYS A 305 -34.51 -20.45 3.98
N MET A 306 -35.02 -20.02 5.14
CA MET A 306 -36.43 -20.16 5.45
C MET A 306 -37.15 -18.89 5.04
N SER A 307 -37.92 -19.04 3.97
CA SER A 307 -39.09 -18.24 3.63
C SER A 307 -40.02 -18.20 4.85
N GLY A 308 -40.32 -16.99 5.34
CA GLY A 308 -41.30 -16.76 6.40
C GLY A 308 -42.38 -15.83 5.88
N GLU A 309 -43.61 -16.35 5.85
CA GLU A 309 -44.85 -15.67 5.47
C GLU A 309 -45.15 -14.46 6.37
N ALA A 310 -45.94 -13.55 5.82
CA ALA A 310 -46.41 -12.35 6.48
C ALA A 310 -47.23 -12.68 7.75
N SER A 311 -46.69 -12.30 8.91
CA SER A 311 -47.49 -11.99 10.09
C SER A 311 -46.82 -10.82 10.82
N GLY A 312 -47.58 -9.75 11.03
CA GLY A 312 -47.13 -8.60 11.79
C GLY A 312 -46.79 -9.00 13.22
N TYR A 313 -45.54 -8.79 13.60
CA TYR A 313 -45.16 -8.56 14.99
C TYR A 313 -43.90 -7.71 15.03
N ASP A 314 -44.00 -6.62 15.79
CA ASP A 314 -42.93 -5.69 16.11
C ASP A 314 -41.72 -6.44 16.66
N THR A 315 -40.57 -6.36 15.98
CA THR A 315 -39.29 -6.80 16.52
C THR A 315 -38.20 -5.89 15.98
N SER A 316 -37.74 -4.98 16.84
CA SER A 316 -36.43 -4.38 16.78
C SER A 316 -35.37 -5.50 16.74
N THR A 317 -35.05 -5.99 15.54
CA THR A 317 -33.94 -6.94 15.39
C THR A 317 -32.64 -6.17 15.52
N ASP A 318 -32.13 -6.10 16.74
CA ASP A 318 -30.74 -5.79 17.02
C ASP A 318 -29.88 -6.92 16.42
N ARG A 319 -29.69 -6.88 15.10
CA ARG A 319 -28.89 -7.87 14.36
C ARG A 319 -27.45 -7.71 14.83
N LYS A 320 -27.05 -8.57 15.75
CA LYS A 320 -25.70 -8.61 16.31
C LYS A 320 -24.68 -8.73 15.18
N ARG A 321 -23.76 -7.77 15.13
CA ARG A 321 -22.63 -7.72 14.18
C ARG A 321 -21.88 -9.05 14.14
N GLN A 322 -21.76 -9.65 12.96
CA GLN A 322 -21.12 -10.96 12.78
C GLN A 322 -19.59 -10.80 12.75
N ASN A 323 -18.87 -11.62 13.51
CA ASN A 323 -17.41 -11.63 13.51
C ASN A 323 -16.89 -12.55 12.39
N VAL A 324 -15.94 -12.05 11.59
CA VAL A 324 -15.32 -12.76 10.47
C VAL A 324 -13.81 -12.71 10.62
N LEU A 325 -13.17 -13.88 10.70
CA LEU A 325 -11.71 -14.01 10.62
C LEU A 325 -11.29 -14.20 9.16
N VAL A 326 -10.50 -13.28 8.64
CA VAL A 326 -9.92 -13.34 7.30
C VAL A 326 -8.45 -13.72 7.43
N TYR A 327 -8.06 -14.85 6.87
CA TYR A 327 -6.69 -15.35 6.95
C TYR A 327 -6.00 -15.29 5.57
N TYR A 328 -5.01 -14.41 5.42
CA TYR A 328 -4.20 -14.30 4.20
C TYR A 328 -3.01 -15.28 4.25
N VAL A 329 -3.04 -16.28 3.38
CA VAL A 329 -1.91 -17.20 3.16
C VAL A 329 -1.05 -16.69 2.01
N GLY A 330 0.22 -16.36 2.28
CA GLY A 330 1.14 -15.74 1.31
C GLY A 330 1.40 -14.25 1.55
N GLY A 331 0.62 -13.64 2.46
CA GLY A 331 0.84 -12.29 2.97
C GLY A 331 -0.28 -11.31 2.61
N VAL A 332 -0.32 -10.20 3.35
CA VAL A 332 -1.30 -9.12 3.19
C VAL A 332 -0.60 -7.78 3.06
N THR A 333 -1.13 -6.89 2.22
CA THR A 333 -0.61 -5.53 2.05
C THR A 333 -1.19 -4.57 3.08
N VAL A 334 -0.47 -3.46 3.34
CA VAL A 334 -0.98 -2.39 4.21
C VAL A 334 -2.28 -1.79 3.65
N ALA A 335 -2.38 -1.64 2.32
CA ALA A 335 -3.60 -1.15 1.67
C ALA A 335 -4.80 -2.07 1.92
N GLU A 336 -4.61 -3.40 1.89
CA GLU A 336 -5.69 -4.33 2.22
C GLU A 336 -6.10 -4.23 3.70
N LEU A 337 -5.13 -4.12 4.62
CA LEU A 337 -5.41 -3.90 6.04
C LEU A 337 -6.19 -2.60 6.28
N THR A 338 -5.82 -1.52 5.59
CA THR A 338 -6.54 -0.24 5.67
C THR A 338 -7.96 -0.37 5.15
N ALA A 339 -8.20 -1.10 4.06
CA ALA A 339 -9.55 -1.35 3.56
C ALA A 339 -10.40 -2.16 4.57
N PHE A 340 -9.83 -3.13 5.29
CA PHE A 340 -10.56 -3.80 6.38
C PHE A 340 -10.90 -2.88 7.54
N ARG A 341 -9.99 -1.98 7.93
CA ARG A 341 -10.26 -0.96 8.96
C ARG A 341 -11.38 -0.02 8.52
N PHE A 342 -11.36 0.42 7.26
CA PHE A 342 -12.43 1.20 6.65
C PHE A 342 -13.77 0.47 6.69
N LEU A 343 -13.82 -0.79 6.24
CA LEU A 343 -15.04 -1.59 6.29
C LEU A 343 -15.52 -1.79 7.73
N ASN A 344 -14.62 -1.94 8.69
CA ASN A 344 -14.99 -2.05 10.10
C ASN A 344 -15.63 -0.78 10.69
N GLN A 345 -15.39 0.38 10.08
CA GLN A 345 -15.95 1.67 10.47
C GLN A 345 -17.22 2.04 9.72
N LYS A 346 -17.34 1.68 8.43
CA LYS A 346 -18.40 2.17 7.53
C LYS A 346 -19.66 1.31 7.45
N GLN A 347 -19.65 0.10 8.01
CA GLN A 347 -20.83 -0.77 8.08
C GLN A 347 -20.96 -1.42 9.47
N SER A 348 -22.16 -1.90 9.77
CA SER A 348 -22.51 -2.52 11.06
C SER A 348 -22.75 -4.04 10.99
N GLU A 349 -22.86 -4.61 9.79
CA GLU A 349 -23.19 -6.03 9.58
C GLU A 349 -22.06 -6.97 10.01
N PHE A 350 -20.80 -6.63 9.67
CA PHE A 350 -19.64 -7.50 9.86
C PHE A 350 -18.50 -6.83 10.63
N ARG A 351 -17.79 -7.58 11.47
CA ARG A 351 -16.53 -7.19 12.10
C ARG A 351 -15.41 -8.11 11.60
N PHE A 352 -14.47 -7.56 10.86
CA PHE A 352 -13.34 -8.27 10.30
C PHE A 352 -12.15 -8.28 11.26
N PHE A 353 -11.58 -9.46 11.46
CA PHE A 353 -10.28 -9.69 12.09
C PHE A 353 -9.35 -10.24 11.02
N VAL A 354 -8.18 -9.65 10.84
CA VAL A 354 -7.24 -10.08 9.80
C VAL A 354 -6.07 -10.80 10.44
N ALA A 355 -5.81 -12.01 9.98
CA ALA A 355 -4.59 -12.77 10.22
C ALA A 355 -3.87 -12.97 8.89
N ALA A 356 -2.54 -13.05 8.93
CA ALA A 356 -1.75 -13.28 7.73
C ALA A 356 -0.45 -13.99 8.07
N THR A 357 0.09 -14.76 7.11
CA THR A 357 1.42 -15.36 7.24
C THR A 357 2.52 -14.30 7.31
N SER A 358 2.31 -13.14 6.69
CA SER A 358 3.23 -12.00 6.72
C SER A 358 2.55 -10.71 6.27
N ILE A 359 3.15 -9.56 6.59
CA ILE A 359 2.85 -8.30 5.89
C ILE A 359 3.81 -8.19 4.71
N CYS A 360 3.30 -8.00 3.50
CA CYS A 360 4.08 -8.01 2.26
C CYS A 360 3.81 -6.78 1.37
N ASN A 361 4.63 -6.66 0.33
CA ASN A 361 4.47 -5.72 -0.79
C ASN A 361 5.13 -6.34 -2.04
N GLY A 362 4.95 -5.73 -3.21
CA GLY A 362 5.47 -6.28 -4.48
C GLY A 362 6.96 -6.60 -4.44
N SER A 363 7.80 -5.70 -3.91
CA SER A 363 9.25 -5.93 -3.82
C SER A 363 9.60 -7.06 -2.86
N ARG A 364 8.90 -7.18 -1.71
CA ARG A 364 9.13 -8.28 -0.75
C ARG A 364 8.68 -9.62 -1.33
N LEU A 365 7.58 -9.65 -2.09
CA LEU A 365 7.11 -10.85 -2.77
C LEU A 365 8.15 -11.33 -3.78
N LEU A 366 8.58 -10.45 -4.70
CA LEU A 366 9.56 -10.82 -5.73
C LEU A 366 10.91 -11.26 -5.15
N ARG A 367 11.37 -10.62 -4.06
CA ARG A 367 12.58 -11.04 -3.32
C ARG A 367 12.45 -12.35 -2.57
N ALA A 368 11.24 -12.82 -2.29
CA ALA A 368 11.01 -14.10 -1.64
C ALA A 368 10.88 -15.25 -2.66
N ILE A 369 10.58 -14.92 -3.91
CA ILE A 369 10.59 -15.84 -5.06
C ILE A 369 12.03 -16.03 -5.55
N TYR A 370 12.81 -14.94 -5.63
CA TYR A 370 14.25 -15.02 -5.91
C TYR A 370 15.01 -15.62 -4.72
#